data_AF-A0A2K9H4T0-F1
#
_entry.id   AF-A0A2K9H4T0-F1
#
_cell.length_a   1.000
_cell.length_b   1.000
_cell.length_c   1.000
_cell.angle_alpha   90.00
_cell.angle_beta   90.00
_cell.angle_gamma   90.00
#
_symmetry.space_group_name_H-M   'P 1'
#
loop_
_entity.id
_entity.type
_entity.pdbx_description
1 polymer ?
#
loop_
_entity_poly.entity_id
_entity_poly.type
_entity_poly.pdbx_seq_one_letter_code
_entity_poly.pdbx_strand_id
1 'polypeptide(L)' 'MEDLKAKSRIRYKTEPKNAELKQVFGYDRALSYGISCMQPQGAMVIFAANIKRIFKLI' A
#
# COMPACT_ATOMS: atom_id res chain seq x y z
N MET A 1 -4.78 -15.59 22.52
CA MET A 1 -5.38 -16.26 21.34
C MET A 1 -6.32 -15.33 20.57
N GLU A 2 -7.18 -14.54 21.24
CA GLU A 2 -8.10 -13.61 20.58
C GLU A 2 -7.40 -12.47 19.82
N ASP A 3 -6.33 -11.90 20.37
CA ASP A 3 -5.53 -10.86 19.69
C ASP A 3 -4.92 -11.32 18.37
N LEU A 4 -4.52 -12.60 18.27
CA LEU A 4 -3.99 -13.17 17.03
C LEU A 4 -5.08 -13.28 15.98
N LYS A 5 -6.30 -13.70 16.36
CA LYS A 5 -7.45 -13.74 15.46
C LYS A 5 -7.85 -12.34 15.00
N ALA A 6 -7.79 -11.34 15.87
CA ALA A 6 -8.05 -9.94 15.52
C ALA A 6 -7.01 -9.40 14.53
N LYS A 7 -5.72 -9.57 14.80
CA LYS A 7 -4.63 -9.16 13.91
C LYS A 7 -4.71 -9.85 12.54
N SER A 8 -5.05 -11.14 12.52
CA SER A 8 -5.23 -11.91 11.27
C SER A 8 -6.35 -11.33 10.39
N ARG A 9 -7.51 -10.98 10.98
CA ARG A 9 -8.61 -10.34 10.24
C ARG A 9 -8.23 -8.99 9.63
N ILE A 10 -7.41 -8.20 10.32
CA ILE A 10 -6.91 -6.94 9.80
C ILE A 10 -5.96 -7.19 8.63
N ARG A 11 -4.99 -8.11 8.81
CA ARG A 11 -4.01 -8.49 7.77
C ARG A 11 -4.67 -9.01 6.50
N TYR A 12 -5.73 -9.79 6.61
CA TYR A 12 -6.49 -10.28 5.45
C TYR A 12 -6.94 -9.14 4.51
N LYS A 13 -7.25 -7.95 5.06
CA LYS A 13 -7.65 -6.78 4.26
C LYS A 13 -6.48 -5.90 3.83
N THR A 14 -5.37 -5.88 4.58
CA THR A 14 -4.24 -4.96 4.34
C THR A 14 -3.15 -5.58 3.47
N GLU A 15 -2.91 -6.88 3.56
CA GLU A 15 -1.84 -7.54 2.81
C GLU A 15 -2.04 -7.52 1.30
N PRO A 16 -3.25 -7.78 0.76
CA PRO A 16 -3.47 -7.67 -0.68
C PRO A 16 -3.22 -6.23 -1.18
N LYS A 17 -3.59 -5.22 -0.39
CA LYS A 17 -3.35 -3.80 -0.72
C LYS A 17 -1.86 -3.49 -0.72
N ASN A 18 -1.12 -3.98 0.27
CA ASN A 18 0.33 -3.78 0.37
C ASN A 18 1.08 -4.54 -0.74
N ALA A 19 0.62 -5.74 -1.11
CA ALA A 19 1.17 -6.48 -2.23
C ALA A 19 0.98 -5.71 -3.54
N GLU A 20 -0.20 -5.14 -3.78
CA GLU A 20 -0.45 -4.29 -4.95
C GLU A 20 0.45 -3.05 -4.96
N LEU A 21 0.58 -2.33 -3.85
CA LEU A 21 1.45 -1.16 -3.77
C LEU A 21 2.91 -1.53 -4.11
N LYS A 22 3.42 -2.65 -3.58
CA LYS A 22 4.80 -3.08 -3.82
C LYS A 22 5.00 -3.61 -5.25
N GLN A 23 4.20 -4.58 -5.66
CA GLN A 23 4.41 -5.32 -6.91
C GLN A 23 3.96 -4.55 -8.15
N VAL A 24 2.84 -3.80 -8.05
CA VAL A 24 2.26 -3.11 -9.21
C VAL A 24 2.77 -1.66 -9.31
N PHE A 25 2.92 -0.99 -8.17
CA PHE A 25 3.33 0.42 -8.14
C PHE A 25 4.80 0.63 -7.72
N GLY A 26 5.56 -0.44 -7.47
CA GLY A 26 6.98 -0.36 -7.14
C GLY A 26 7.28 0.28 -5.79
N TYR A 27 6.32 0.27 -4.85
CA TYR A 27 6.46 0.94 -3.55
C TYR A 27 7.53 0.33 -2.64
N ASP A 28 8.02 -0.87 -2.96
CA ASP A 28 9.14 -1.49 -2.25
C ASP A 28 10.51 -0.91 -2.64
N ARG A 29 10.57 -0.02 -3.64
CA ARG A 29 11.79 0.65 -4.08
C ARG A 29 11.70 2.15 -3.87
N ALA A 30 12.68 2.70 -3.16
CA ALA A 30 12.83 4.14 -3.03
C ALA A 30 13.49 4.75 -4.27
N LEU A 31 12.98 5.88 -4.74
CA LEU A 31 13.60 6.64 -5.84
C LEU A 31 14.80 7.47 -5.36
N SER A 32 14.84 7.81 -4.07
CA SER A 32 15.91 8.56 -3.44
C SER A 32 16.06 8.15 -1.97
N TYR A 33 17.23 8.44 -1.39
CA TYR A 33 17.52 8.18 0.01
C TYR A 33 16.86 9.23 0.93
N GLY A 34 16.47 8.80 2.12
CA GLY A 34 15.92 9.67 3.17
C GLY A 34 14.39 9.66 3.27
N ILE A 35 13.89 9.70 4.51
CA ILE A 35 12.44 9.66 4.82
C ILE A 35 11.70 10.84 4.17
N SER A 36 12.32 12.03 4.14
CA SER A 36 11.77 13.23 3.52
C SER A 36 11.47 13.04 2.03
N CYS A 37 12.27 12.23 1.32
CA CYS A 37 12.04 11.90 -0.10
C CYS A 37 11.06 10.73 -0.27
N MET A 38 11.06 9.77 0.65
CA MET A 38 10.14 8.61 0.60
C MET A 38 8.69 8.98 0.91
N GLN A 39 8.45 9.97 1.76
CA GLN A 39 7.10 10.44 2.11
C GLN A 39 6.27 10.90 0.90
N PRO A 40 6.73 11.84 0.06
CA PRO A 40 5.98 12.24 -1.14
C PRO A 40 5.87 11.10 -2.16
N GLN A 41 6.91 10.27 -2.30
CA GLN A 41 6.84 9.07 -3.16
C GLN A 41 5.71 8.13 -2.71
N GLY A 42 5.62 7.85 -1.42
CA GLY A 42 4.56 6.99 -0.87
C GLY A 42 3.17 7.60 -0.98
N ALA A 43 3.03 8.89 -0.72
CA ALA A 43 1.77 9.60 -0.89
C ALA A 43 1.28 9.51 -2.34
N MET A 44 2.17 9.74 -3.31
CA MET A 44 1.85 9.67 -4.73
C MET A 44 1.45 8.24 -5.17
N VAL A 45 2.20 7.22 -4.75
CA VAL A 45 1.91 5.82 -5.08
C VAL A 45 0.56 5.38 -4.50
N ILE A 46 0.25 5.74 -3.25
CA ILE A 46 -1.05 5.43 -2.62
C ILE A 46 -2.18 6.13 -3.37
N PHE A 47 -2.00 7.40 -3.73
CA PHE A 47 -2.97 8.18 -4.49
C PHE A 47 -3.28 7.54 -5.85
N ALA A 48 -2.25 7.22 -6.63
CA ALA A 48 -2.40 6.57 -7.93
C ALA A 48 -3.08 5.19 -7.81
N ALA A 49 -2.71 4.40 -6.80
CA ALA A 49 -3.34 3.10 -6.53
C ALA A 49 -4.83 3.22 -6.20
N ASN A 50 -5.21 4.26 -5.44
CA ASN A 50 -6.62 4.51 -5.12
C ASN A 50 -7.41 4.98 -6.35
N ILE A 51 -6.84 5.85 -7.19
CA ILE A 51 -7.47 6.26 -8.46
C ILE A 51 -7.76 5.03 -9.34
N LYS A 52 -6.78 4.15 -9.52
CA LYS A 52 -6.94 2.92 -10.31
C LYS A 52 -8.09 2.05 -9.81
N ARG A 53 -8.28 1.95 -8.49
CA ARG A 53 -9.38 1.18 -7.88
C ARG A 53 -10.73 1.82 -8.16
N ILE A 54 -10.85 3.14 -8.04
CA ILE A 54 -12.10 3.85 -8.35
C ILE A 54 -12.49 3.64 -9.81
N PHE A 55 -11.54 3.79 -10.74
CA PHE A 55 -11.81 3.58 -12.16
C PHE A 55 -12.19 2.15 -12.53
N LYS A 56 -11.83 1.14 -11.72
CA LYS A 56 -12.25 -0.25 -11.95
C LYS A 56 -13.67 -0.53 -11.44
N LEU A 57 -14.19 0.33 -10.57
CA LEU A 57 -15.52 0.18 -9.97
C LEU A 57 -16.62 0.92 -10.75
N ILE A 58 -16.22 1.87 -11.60
CA ILE A 58 -17.08 2.57 -12.56
C ILE A 58 -17.08 1.75 -13.85
#